data_AF-A0A9D1SQR1-F1
#
_entry.id   AF-A0A9D1SQR1-F1
#
_cell.length_a   1.000
_cell.length_b   1.000
_cell.length_c   1.000
_cell.angle_alpha   90.00
_cell.angle_beta   90.00
_cell.angle_gamma   90.00
#
_symmetry.space_group_name_H-M   'P 1'
#
loop_
_entity.id
_entity.type
_entity.pdbx_description
1 polymer ?
#
loop_
_entity_poly.entity_id
_entity_poly.type
_entity_poly.pdbx_seq_one_letter_code
_entity_poly.pdbx_strand_id
1 'polypeptide(L)'
;MPVVVSSSYPFIVDNINILCALNAKVKALLHFELKKNQQTDEKKGKKVLAIILYSNIIKNVHFKKRGLHTMNKEELVQEVSKKSKVTQKETAEIINALMETIEKTVAKGKKVTLVGFGTFEARKRAARTGRNPQTGKEIKIAAKTVPAFSAGKKFKEAVDGKVAAKK
;
A
#
# COMPACT_ATOMS: atom_id res chain seq x y z
N MET A 1 -5.23 32.30 -20.98
CA MET A 1 -4.32 31.43 -21.76
C MET A 1 -4.55 30.00 -21.34
N PRO A 2 -5.02 29.09 -22.21
CA PRO A 2 -5.17 27.69 -21.86
C PRO A 2 -3.80 27.00 -21.90
N VAL A 3 -3.41 26.40 -20.78
CA VAL A 3 -2.17 25.62 -20.65
C VAL A 3 -2.38 24.27 -21.34
N VAL A 4 -1.67 24.09 -22.44
CA VAL A 4 -1.49 22.80 -23.13
C VAL A 4 -0.63 21.93 -22.22
N VAL A 5 -1.20 20.87 -21.63
CA VAL A 5 -0.40 19.82 -20.98
C VAL A 5 -0.15 18.72 -22.01
N SER A 6 1.06 18.74 -22.53
CA SER A 6 1.61 17.77 -23.46
C SER A 6 1.64 16.37 -22.85
N SER A 7 1.12 15.44 -23.64
CA SER A 7 1.31 14.00 -23.59
C SER A 7 2.78 13.62 -23.35
N SER A 8 3.05 12.88 -22.27
CA SER A 8 4.32 12.13 -22.09
C SER A 8 4.17 11.01 -21.05
N TYR A 9 3.23 10.08 -21.28
CA TYR A 9 3.29 8.74 -20.66
C TYR A 9 2.67 7.70 -21.61
N PRO A 10 3.39 7.23 -22.65
CA PRO A 10 2.85 6.32 -23.65
C PRO A 10 2.41 4.96 -23.09
N PHE A 11 2.91 4.54 -21.91
CA PHE A 11 2.63 3.21 -21.35
C PHE A 11 1.27 3.08 -20.64
N ILE A 12 0.64 4.19 -20.23
CA ILE A 12 -0.63 4.17 -19.47
C ILE A 12 -1.84 4.29 -20.39
N VAL A 13 -1.71 5.05 -21.49
CA VAL A 13 -2.80 5.31 -22.43
C VAL A 13 -3.17 4.07 -23.25
N ASP A 14 -2.17 3.25 -23.59
CA ASP A 14 -2.39 2.00 -24.33
C ASP A 14 -3.21 0.99 -23.52
N ASN A 15 -3.00 0.91 -22.20
CA ASN A 15 -3.69 -0.04 -21.34
C ASN A 15 -5.17 0.32 -21.12
N ILE A 16 -5.50 1.62 -21.06
CA ILE A 16 -6.89 2.10 -20.97
C ILE A 16 -7.63 1.84 -22.28
N ASN A 17 -6.99 2.06 -23.43
CA ASN A 17 -7.58 1.78 -24.74
C ASN A 17 -7.80 0.27 -24.97
N ILE A 18 -6.89 -0.59 -24.51
CA ILE A 18 -7.05 -2.05 -24.56
C ILE A 18 -8.22 -2.51 -23.67
N LEU A 19 -8.35 -1.95 -22.46
CA LEU A 19 -9.49 -2.22 -21.57
C LEU A 19 -10.84 -1.76 -22.15
N CYS A 20 -10.85 -0.62 -22.85
CA CYS A 20 -12.06 -0.10 -23.49
C CYS A 20 -12.49 -0.95 -24.70
N ALA A 21 -11.52 -1.38 -25.52
CA ALA A 21 -11.75 -2.27 -26.66
C ALA A 21 -12.22 -3.67 -26.24
N LEU A 22 -11.67 -4.23 -25.16
CA LEU A 22 -12.14 -5.52 -24.60
C LEU A 22 -13.59 -5.41 -24.10
N ASN A 23 -13.94 -4.32 -23.41
CA ASN A 23 -15.29 -4.11 -22.89
C ASN A 23 -16.33 -3.94 -24.01
N ALA A 24 -15.97 -3.28 -25.11
CA ALA A 24 -16.84 -3.18 -26.28
C ALA A 24 -17.05 -4.54 -26.96
N LYS A 25 -16.00 -5.36 -27.09
CA LYS A 25 -16.07 -6.70 -27.69
C LYS A 25 -16.89 -7.68 -26.84
N VAL A 26 -16.73 -7.62 -25.51
CA VAL A 26 -17.52 -8.42 -24.56
C VAL A 26 -18.99 -8.00 -24.58
N LYS A 27 -19.28 -6.70 -24.68
CA LYS A 27 -20.66 -6.19 -24.79
C LYS A 27 -21.34 -6.57 -26.12
N ALA A 28 -20.59 -6.62 -27.22
CA ALA A 28 -21.08 -7.08 -28.51
C ALA A 28 -21.35 -8.60 -28.53
N LEU A 29 -20.47 -9.40 -27.92
CA LEU A 29 -20.67 -10.85 -27.77
C LEU A 29 -21.88 -11.18 -26.89
N LEU A 30 -22.13 -10.42 -25.82
CA LEU A 30 -23.35 -10.56 -25.01
C LEU A 30 -24.63 -10.28 -25.81
N HIS A 31 -24.63 -9.29 -26.69
CA HIS A 31 -25.79 -9.00 -27.54
C HIS A 31 -26.01 -10.05 -28.65
N PHE A 32 -24.95 -10.68 -29.15
CA PHE A 32 -25.05 -11.77 -30.13
C PHE A 32 -25.60 -13.06 -29.49
N GLU A 33 -25.19 -13.38 -28.26
CA GLU A 33 -25.62 -14.57 -27.54
C GLU A 33 -27.08 -14.49 -27.03
N LEU A 34 -27.59 -13.27 -26.84
CA LEU A 34 -28.99 -13.03 -26.47
C LEU A 34 -29.98 -13.27 -27.62
N LYS A 35 -29.51 -13.29 -28.88
CA LYS A 35 -30.38 -13.48 -30.06
C LYS A 35 -30.59 -14.96 -30.45
N LYS A 36 -29.82 -15.90 -29.88
CA LYS A 36 -29.86 -17.33 -30.24
C LYS A 36 -30.74 -18.24 -29.37
N ASN A 37 -31.47 -17.72 -28.37
CA ASN A 37 -32.19 -18.57 -27.42
C ASN A 37 -33.71 -18.30 -27.34
N GLN A 38 -34.42 -18.62 -28.41
CA GLN A 38 -35.81 -19.07 -28.31
C GLN A 38 -35.79 -20.62 -28.22
N GLN A 39 -35.80 -21.18 -27.00
CA GLN A 39 -36.53 -22.40 -26.59
C GLN A 39 -36.09 -22.85 -25.17
N THR A 40 -37.10 -23.26 -24.38
CA THR A 40 -37.12 -24.00 -23.10
C THR A 40 -36.67 -23.32 -21.79
N ASP A 41 -37.67 -22.98 -20.99
CA ASP A 41 -37.63 -22.20 -19.75
C ASP A 41 -36.92 -22.87 -18.55
N GLU A 42 -36.48 -24.12 -18.62
CA GLU A 42 -35.68 -24.76 -17.55
C GLU A 42 -34.19 -24.33 -17.59
N LYS A 43 -33.66 -24.01 -18.78
CA LYS A 43 -32.27 -23.55 -18.96
C LYS A 43 -32.09 -22.09 -18.55
N LYS A 44 -33.16 -21.30 -18.50
CA LYS A 44 -33.14 -19.89 -18.05
C LYS A 44 -32.85 -19.78 -16.56
N GLY A 45 -33.47 -20.61 -15.72
CA GLY A 45 -33.21 -20.62 -14.27
C GLY A 45 -31.77 -20.95 -13.91
N LYS A 46 -31.18 -21.97 -14.57
CA LYS A 46 -29.77 -22.37 -14.37
C LYS A 46 -28.78 -21.32 -14.90
N LYS A 47 -29.08 -20.63 -16.02
CA LYS A 47 -28.26 -19.50 -16.53
C LYS A 47 -28.31 -18.27 -15.62
N VAL A 48 -29.49 -17.93 -15.07
CA VAL A 48 -29.64 -16.82 -14.13
C VAL A 48 -28.91 -17.10 -12.82
N LEU A 49 -29.03 -18.33 -12.28
CA LEU A 49 -28.25 -18.76 -11.13
C LEU A 49 -26.75 -18.75 -11.41
N ALA A 50 -26.30 -19.22 -12.57
CA ALA A 50 -24.90 -19.13 -12.97
C ALA A 50 -24.45 -17.66 -13.02
N ILE A 51 -25.19 -16.75 -13.65
CA ILE A 51 -24.84 -15.33 -13.72
C ILE A 51 -24.80 -14.68 -12.33
N ILE A 52 -25.75 -15.00 -11.44
CA ILE A 52 -25.76 -14.49 -10.06
C ILE A 52 -24.55 -14.99 -9.28
N LEU A 53 -24.24 -16.29 -9.38
CA LEU A 53 -23.08 -16.92 -8.73
C LEU A 53 -21.76 -16.40 -9.31
N TYR A 54 -21.64 -16.30 -10.63
CA TYR A 54 -20.50 -15.68 -11.30
C TYR A 54 -20.37 -14.19 -10.92
N SER A 55 -21.47 -13.45 -10.78
CA SER A 55 -21.43 -12.05 -10.31
C SER A 55 -20.98 -11.96 -8.85
N ASN A 56 -21.40 -12.89 -7.98
CA ASN A 56 -20.98 -12.91 -6.58
C ASN A 56 -19.52 -13.33 -6.43
N ILE A 57 -19.04 -14.31 -7.19
CA ILE A 57 -17.62 -14.71 -7.23
C ILE A 57 -16.76 -13.55 -7.75
N ILE A 58 -17.17 -12.89 -8.83
CA ILE A 58 -16.45 -11.74 -9.40
C ILE A 58 -16.46 -10.55 -8.42
N LYS A 59 -17.59 -10.27 -7.74
CA LYS A 59 -17.66 -9.27 -6.68
C LYS A 59 -16.77 -9.62 -5.48
N ASN A 60 -16.67 -10.89 -5.09
CA ASN A 60 -15.80 -11.33 -3.98
C ASN A 60 -14.30 -11.21 -4.33
N VAL A 61 -13.91 -11.57 -5.56
CA VAL A 61 -12.54 -11.40 -6.05
C VAL A 61 -12.17 -9.92 -6.22
N HIS A 62 -13.12 -9.09 -6.63
CA HIS A 62 -12.90 -7.64 -6.79
C HIS A 62 -12.92 -6.88 -5.45
N PHE A 63 -13.71 -7.31 -4.46
CA PHE A 63 -13.73 -6.71 -3.11
C PHE A 63 -12.42 -6.95 -2.35
N LYS A 64 -11.79 -8.12 -2.53
CA LYS A 64 -10.46 -8.40 -1.96
C LYS A 64 -9.35 -7.49 -2.52
N LYS A 65 -9.57 -6.85 -3.67
CA LYS A 65 -8.60 -5.95 -4.34
C LYS A 65 -8.66 -4.47 -3.91
N ARG A 66 -9.51 -4.11 -2.95
CA ARG A 66 -9.45 -2.79 -2.26
C ARG A 66 -8.99 -2.91 -0.80
N GLY A 67 -8.16 -3.91 -0.50
CA GLY A 67 -7.44 -3.98 0.76
C GLY A 67 -6.30 -2.95 0.76
N LEU A 68 -6.20 -2.16 1.83
CA LEU A 68 -4.98 -1.43 2.19
C LEU A 68 -3.77 -2.37 1.97
N HIS A 69 -2.98 -2.12 0.93
CA HIS A 69 -1.67 -2.76 0.79
C HIS A 69 -0.75 -2.13 1.84
N THR A 70 -0.82 -2.66 3.05
CA THR A 70 0.18 -2.37 4.07
C THR A 70 1.29 -3.38 3.86
N MET A 71 2.45 -2.92 3.39
CA MET A 71 3.62 -3.78 3.21
C MET A 71 3.96 -4.43 4.55
N ASN A 72 3.73 -5.73 4.66
CA ASN A 72 4.08 -6.48 5.87
C ASN A 72 5.58 -6.85 5.85
N LYS A 73 6.06 -7.46 6.95
CA LYS A 73 7.48 -7.82 7.07
C LYS A 73 7.91 -8.84 6.01
N GLU A 74 7.07 -9.80 5.67
CA GLU A 74 7.37 -10.86 4.70
C GLU A 74 7.46 -10.29 3.27
N GLU A 75 6.52 -9.43 2.90
CA GLU A 75 6.53 -8.70 1.64
C GLU A 75 7.76 -7.79 1.52
N LEU A 76 8.16 -7.14 2.62
CA LEU A 76 9.39 -6.35 2.65
C LEU A 76 10.65 -7.23 2.48
N VAL A 77 10.70 -8.41 3.11
CA VAL A 77 11.78 -9.39 2.93
C VAL A 77 11.87 -9.82 1.47
N GLN A 78 10.74 -10.13 0.83
CA GLN A 78 10.71 -10.55 -0.58
C GLN A 78 11.18 -9.44 -1.52
N GLU A 79 10.78 -8.18 -1.29
CA GLU A 79 11.22 -7.06 -2.12
C GLU A 79 12.70 -6.74 -1.92
N VAL A 80 13.20 -6.82 -0.69
CA VAL A 80 14.62 -6.63 -0.39
C VAL A 80 15.44 -7.76 -1.02
N SER A 81 15.02 -9.02 -0.89
CA SER A 81 15.74 -10.17 -1.43
C SER A 81 15.86 -10.10 -2.96
N LYS A 82 14.79 -9.67 -3.65
CA LYS A 82 14.81 -9.45 -5.11
C LYS A 82 15.83 -8.37 -5.52
N LYS A 83 15.92 -7.29 -4.75
CA LYS A 83 16.83 -6.16 -5.03
C LYS A 83 18.28 -6.46 -4.67
N SER A 84 18.51 -7.18 -3.58
CA SER A 84 19.85 -7.52 -3.08
C SER A 84 20.42 -8.80 -3.70
N LYS A 85 19.58 -9.62 -4.37
CA LYS A 85 19.94 -10.95 -4.89
C LYS A 85 20.44 -11.91 -3.81
N VAL A 86 19.96 -11.73 -2.58
CA VAL A 86 20.26 -12.57 -1.41
C VAL A 86 19.07 -13.51 -1.16
N THR A 87 19.28 -14.64 -0.48
CA THR A 87 18.19 -15.55 -0.16
C THR A 87 17.17 -14.88 0.77
N GLN A 88 15.89 -15.30 0.72
CA GLN A 88 14.85 -14.75 1.61
C GLN A 88 15.16 -15.01 3.08
N LYS A 89 15.77 -16.17 3.39
CA LYS A 89 16.15 -16.55 4.75
C LYS A 89 17.19 -15.59 5.31
N GLU A 90 18.30 -15.39 4.61
CA GLU A 90 19.35 -14.45 5.02
C GLU A 90 18.81 -13.01 5.07
N THR A 91 17.94 -12.62 4.13
CA THR A 91 17.32 -11.29 4.15
C THR A 91 16.46 -11.07 5.39
N ALA A 92 15.70 -12.08 5.81
CA ALA A 92 14.92 -12.03 7.05
C ALA A 92 15.81 -11.89 8.28
N GLU A 93 16.91 -12.65 8.35
CA GLU A 93 17.90 -12.57 9.42
C GLU A 93 18.56 -11.19 9.49
N ILE A 94 18.94 -10.62 8.35
CA ILE A 94 19.53 -9.28 8.25
C ILE A 94 18.54 -8.20 8.73
N ILE A 95 17.28 -8.28 8.32
CA ILE A 95 16.26 -7.30 8.73
C ILE A 95 16.01 -7.39 10.24
N ASN A 96 15.95 -8.61 10.80
CA ASN A 96 15.84 -8.82 12.24
C ASN A 96 17.03 -8.21 13.00
N ALA A 97 18.25 -8.52 12.56
CA ALA A 97 19.47 -8.00 13.17
C ALA A 97 19.53 -6.46 13.10
N LEU A 98 19.07 -5.87 12.00
CA LEU A 98 18.99 -4.42 11.85
C LEU A 98 17.99 -3.79 12.84
N MET A 99 16.79 -4.35 12.97
CA MET A 99 15.79 -3.88 13.94
C MET A 99 16.33 -3.96 15.37
N GLU A 100 16.87 -5.11 15.77
CA GLU A 100 17.45 -5.30 17.10
C GLU A 100 18.60 -4.32 17.39
N THR A 101 19.47 -4.10 16.41
CA THR A 101 20.63 -3.21 16.59
C THR A 101 20.19 -1.77 16.80
N ILE A 102 19.18 -1.31 16.04
CA ILE A 102 18.60 0.02 16.21
C ILE A 102 17.93 0.13 17.58
N GLU A 103 17.11 -0.84 17.98
CA GLU A 103 16.44 -0.86 19.27
C GLU A 103 17.43 -0.81 20.44
N LYS A 104 18.44 -1.70 20.44
CA LYS A 104 19.49 -1.76 21.48
C LYS A 104 20.28 -0.46 21.55
N THR A 105 20.56 0.17 20.41
CA THR A 105 21.34 1.42 20.36
C THR A 105 20.53 2.62 20.87
N VAL A 106 19.27 2.73 20.45
CA VAL A 106 18.36 3.80 20.89
C VAL A 106 17.99 3.64 22.37
N ALA A 107 17.81 2.40 22.85
CA ALA A 107 17.57 2.12 24.27
C ALA A 107 18.74 2.60 25.16
N LYS A 108 19.98 2.56 24.65
CA LYS A 108 21.17 3.11 25.33
C LYS A 108 21.26 4.63 25.26
N GLY A 109 20.29 5.32 24.66
CA GLY A 109 20.29 6.77 24.48
C GLY A 109 21.18 7.27 23.35
N LYS A 110 21.76 6.37 22.54
CA LYS A 110 22.58 6.74 21.38
C LYS A 110 21.68 7.02 20.17
N LYS A 111 22.15 7.87 19.27
CA LYS A 111 21.45 8.19 18.02
C LYS A 111 21.96 7.29 16.90
N VAL A 112 21.06 6.83 16.04
CA VAL A 112 21.39 6.07 14.82
C VAL A 112 20.97 6.91 13.62
N THR A 113 21.93 7.37 12.84
CA THR A 113 21.66 8.17 11.63
C THR A 113 21.91 7.32 10.39
N LEU A 114 20.88 7.18 9.57
CA LEU A 114 20.93 6.54 8.26
C LEU A 114 20.84 7.63 7.19
N VAL A 115 21.99 7.95 6.56
CA VAL A 115 22.08 9.04 5.58
C VAL A 115 21.08 8.84 4.45
N GLY A 116 20.24 9.84 4.21
CA GLY A 116 19.19 9.79 3.20
C GLY A 116 17.87 9.15 3.64
N PHE A 117 17.85 8.37 4.71
CA PHE A 117 16.60 7.80 5.24
C PHE A 117 16.08 8.60 6.44
N GLY A 118 16.91 8.78 7.48
CA GLY A 118 16.52 9.51 8.68
C GLY A 118 17.40 9.23 9.89
N THR A 119 16.97 9.71 11.06
CA THR A 119 17.67 9.51 12.33
C THR A 119 16.72 8.95 13.38
N PHE A 120 17.16 7.90 14.06
CA PHE A 120 16.50 7.33 15.23
C PHE A 120 17.19 7.87 16.50
N GLU A 121 16.38 8.37 17.43
CA GLU A 121 16.88 8.91 18.68
C GLU A 121 15.92 8.64 19.84
N ALA A 122 16.47 8.58 21.05
CA ALA A 122 15.70 8.53 22.27
C ALA A 122 15.34 9.96 22.72
N ARG A 123 14.05 10.29 22.76
CA ARG A 123 13.57 11.59 23.24
C ARG A 123 12.99 11.44 24.64
N LYS A 124 13.50 12.25 25.57
CA LYS A 124 12.92 12.39 26.90
C LYS A 124 11.65 13.23 26.80
N ARG A 125 10.51 12.67 27.22
CA ARG A 125 9.26 13.43 27.40
C ARG A 125 9.11 13.75 28.89
N ALA A 126 8.98 15.03 29.22
CA ALA A 126 8.75 15.48 30.58
C ALA A 126 7.39 15.00 31.10
N ALA A 127 7.27 14.92 32.43
CA ALA A 127 6.00 14.67 33.08
C ALA A 127 5.00 15.78 32.74
N ARG A 128 3.77 15.40 32.44
CA ARG A 128 2.69 16.35 32.14
C ARG A 128 1.36 15.79 32.61
N THR A 129 0.44 16.68 32.91
CA THR A 129 -0.96 16.33 33.16
C THR A 129 -1.68 16.15 31.83
N GLY A 130 -2.25 14.97 31.63
CA GLY A 130 -3.16 14.67 30.54
C GLY A 130 -4.59 14.53 31.07
N ARG A 131 -5.55 14.37 30.16
CA ARG A 131 -6.94 14.13 30.50
C ARG A 131 -7.38 12.81 29.88
N ASN A 132 -8.11 11.99 30.63
CA ASN A 132 -8.69 10.77 30.07
C ASN A 132 -9.72 11.15 29.00
N PRO A 133 -9.56 10.73 27.73
CA PRO A 133 -10.53 11.05 26.68
C PRO A 133 -11.96 10.57 26.96
N GLN A 134 -12.11 9.51 27.76
CA GLN A 134 -13.40 8.88 28.04
C GLN A 134 -14.07 9.41 29.32
N THR A 135 -13.30 9.79 30.34
CA THR A 135 -13.85 10.17 31.66
C THR A 135 -13.58 11.61 32.06
N GLY A 136 -12.74 12.34 31.33
CA GLY A 136 -12.42 13.74 31.62
C GLY A 136 -11.61 13.95 32.91
N LYS A 137 -11.22 12.89 33.63
CA LYS A 137 -10.40 13.00 34.84
C LYS A 137 -8.95 13.33 34.46
N GLU A 138 -8.29 14.11 35.30
CA GLU A 138 -6.86 14.39 35.14
C GLU A 138 -6.02 13.14 35.42
N ILE A 139 -5.07 12.87 34.54
CA ILE A 139 -4.10 11.77 34.68
C ILE A 139 -2.70 12.37 34.64
N LYS A 140 -1.91 12.12 35.68
CA LYS A 140 -0.48 12.44 35.67
C LYS A 140 0.26 11.42 34.82
N ILE A 141 0.86 11.86 33.72
CA ILE A 141 1.69 11.02 32.86
C ILE A 141 3.15 11.26 33.28
N ALA A 142 3.79 10.23 33.82
CA ALA A 142 5.18 10.28 34.27
C ALA A 142 6.14 10.59 33.11
N ALA A 143 7.30 11.17 33.44
CA ALA A 143 8.36 11.39 32.47
C ALA A 143 8.83 10.05 31.91
N LYS A 144 8.93 9.95 30.57
CA LYS A 144 9.36 8.73 29.90
C LYS A 144 10.22 9.02 28.69
N THR A 145 11.16 8.14 28.44
CA THR A 145 11.94 8.14 27.20
C THR A 145 11.14 7.40 26.13
N VAL A 146 11.00 8.02 24.96
CA VAL A 146 10.33 7.41 23.81
C VAL A 146 11.29 7.32 22.63
N PRO A 147 11.19 6.29 21.80
CA PRO A 147 11.85 6.29 20.50
C PRO A 147 11.20 7.35 19.60
N ALA A 148 12.02 8.09 18.87
CA ALA A 148 11.60 9.03 17.85
C ALA A 148 12.38 8.78 16.57
N PHE A 149 11.69 8.85 15.44
CA PHE A 149 12.29 8.81 14.11
C PHE A 149 12.09 10.16 13.43
N SER A 150 13.17 10.74 12.93
CA SER A 150 13.16 11.95 12.12
C SER A 150 13.50 11.59 10.69
N ALA A 151 12.54 11.73 9.77
CA ALA A 151 12.74 11.47 8.35
C ALA A 151 13.78 12.45 7.75
N GLY A 152 14.72 11.89 7.00
CA GLY A 152 15.73 12.66 6.27
C GLY A 152 15.13 13.39 5.07
N LYS A 153 15.84 14.40 4.57
CA LYS A 153 15.40 15.22 3.43
C LYS A 153 15.03 14.36 2.21
N LYS A 154 15.90 13.43 1.81
CA LYS A 154 15.66 12.54 0.65
C LYS A 154 14.39 11.70 0.81
N PHE A 155 14.12 11.19 2.02
CA PHE A 155 12.92 10.39 2.27
C PHE A 155 11.65 11.23 2.21
N LYS A 156 11.66 12.45 2.75
CA LYS A 156 10.54 13.40 2.63
C LYS A 156 10.28 13.78 1.18
N GLU A 157 11.33 14.11 0.42
CA GLU A 157 11.22 14.45 -1.01
C GLU A 157 10.65 13.30 -1.85
N ALA A 158 11.04 12.06 -1.55
CA ALA A 158 10.51 10.87 -2.23
C ALA A 158 9.01 10.66 -1.97
N VAL A 159 8.49 11.09 -0.81
CA VAL A 159 7.07 10.95 -0.44
C VAL A 159 6.24 12.14 -0.92
N ASP A 160 6.78 13.37 -0.83
CA ASP A 160 6.09 14.60 -1.23
C ASP A 160 6.00 14.76 -2.77
N GLY A 161 6.65 13.88 -3.55
CA GLY A 161 6.63 13.90 -5.01
C GLY A 161 7.40 15.06 -5.65
N LYS A 162 8.00 15.94 -4.84
CA LYS A 162 8.84 17.05 -5.29
C LYS A 162 10.29 16.59 -5.29
N VAL A 163 10.72 15.95 -6.37
CA VAL A 163 12.15 15.77 -6.63
C VAL A 163 12.74 17.17 -6.73
N ALA A 164 13.53 17.57 -5.74
CA ALA A 164 14.21 18.85 -5.76
C ALA A 164 15.07 18.91 -7.03
N ALA A 165 14.63 19.73 -8.00
CA ALA A 165 15.39 20.06 -9.18
C ALA A 165 16.75 20.60 -8.70
N LYS A 166 17.80 19.78 -8.88
CA LYS A 166 19.17 20.21 -8.63
C LYS A 166 19.51 21.26 -9.70
N LYS A 167 19.81 22.47 -9.24
CA LYS A 167 20.57 23.49 -9.96
C LYS A 167 22.06 23.25 -9.69
#